data_AF-A6GI12-F1
#
_entry.id   AF-A6GI12-F1
#
_cell.length_a   1.000
_cell.length_b   1.000
_cell.length_c   1.000
_cell.angle_alpha   90.00
_cell.angle_beta   90.00
_cell.angle_gamma   90.00
#
_symmetry.space_group_name_H-M   'P 1'
#
loop_
_entity.id
_entity.type
_entity.pdbx_description
1 polymer ?
#
loop_
_entity_poly.entity_id
_entity_poly.type
_entity_poly.pdbx_seq_one_letter_code
_entity_poly.pdbx_strand_id
1 'polypeptide(L)'
;MPTTVNPQVVDAVTTTQGLVFGKAEALSLELVRAQVTQSLGLAITDATDYMRNMSAISSAAAGVAFKKLLEDPTDAGAAAVLTQANTAVQNATANLTQVGTAVASVLEAWPSAE
;
A
#
# COMPACT_ATOMS: atom_id res chain seq x y z
N MET A 1 55.65 4.35 29.71
CA MET A 1 55.81 4.86 28.32
C MET A 1 54.56 4.46 27.54
N PRO A 2 53.93 5.34 26.76
CA PRO A 2 52.78 4.94 25.96
C PRO A 2 53.27 4.01 24.86
N THR A 3 52.81 2.75 24.85
CA THR A 3 53.09 1.80 23.78
C THR A 3 52.21 2.15 22.59
N THR A 4 52.75 2.92 21.64
CA THR A 4 52.05 3.25 20.39
C THR A 4 51.77 1.96 19.63
N VAL A 5 50.49 1.62 19.48
CA VAL A 5 50.05 0.47 18.68
C VAL A 5 50.47 0.63 17.21
N ASN A 6 50.71 -0.50 16.53
CA ASN A 6 51.14 -0.52 15.13
C ASN A 6 50.08 0.15 14.22
N PRO A 7 50.44 1.18 13.43
CA PRO A 7 49.51 1.90 12.56
C PRO A 7 48.75 1.01 11.56
N GLN A 8 49.37 -0.07 11.06
CA GLN A 8 48.73 -0.99 10.13
C GLN A 8 47.62 -1.82 10.79
N VAL A 9 47.77 -2.11 12.08
CA VAL A 9 46.74 -2.80 12.88
C VAL A 9 45.55 -1.86 13.11
N VAL A 10 45.82 -0.58 13.37
CA VAL A 10 44.77 0.43 13.51
C VAL A 10 44.01 0.58 12.19
N ASP A 11 44.71 0.70 11.07
CA ASP A 11 44.10 0.84 9.73
C ASP A 11 43.27 -0.38 9.31
N ALA A 12 43.77 -1.59 9.56
CA ALA A 12 43.02 -2.82 9.29
C ALA A 12 41.75 -2.94 10.15
N VAL A 13 41.82 -2.53 11.43
CA VAL A 13 40.65 -2.53 12.33
C VAL A 13 39.64 -1.46 11.89
N THR A 14 40.07 -0.26 11.54
CA THR A 14 39.19 0.81 11.03
C THR A 14 38.51 0.39 9.73
N THR A 15 39.25 -0.23 8.80
CA THR A 15 38.69 -0.77 7.54
C THR A 15 37.68 -1.88 7.82
N THR A 16 38.01 -2.81 8.72
CA THR A 16 37.11 -3.92 9.08
C THR A 16 35.85 -3.39 9.78
N GLN A 17 35.97 -2.42 10.68
CA GLN A 17 34.82 -1.76 11.30
C GLN A 17 33.93 -1.10 10.25
N GLY A 18 34.49 -0.32 9.32
CA GLY A 18 33.72 0.31 8.25
C GLY A 18 32.96 -0.69 7.38
N LEU A 19 33.61 -1.80 6.98
CA LEU A 19 32.98 -2.84 6.17
C LEU A 19 31.89 -3.61 6.93
N VAL A 20 32.11 -3.92 8.21
CA VAL A 20 31.12 -4.65 9.03
C VAL A 20 29.91 -3.77 9.33
N PHE A 21 30.12 -2.51 9.74
CA PHE A 21 29.02 -1.59 10.03
C PHE A 21 28.26 -1.21 8.74
N GLY A 22 28.94 -0.90 7.64
CA GLY A 22 28.29 -0.60 6.36
C GLY A 22 27.50 -1.77 5.79
N LYS A 23 28.02 -3.00 5.91
CA LYS A 23 27.30 -4.21 5.46
C LYS A 23 26.09 -4.55 6.35
N ALA A 24 26.21 -4.33 7.66
CA ALA A 24 25.09 -4.50 8.59
C ALA A 24 23.96 -3.47 8.31
N GLU A 25 24.32 -2.22 8.05
CA GLU A 25 23.39 -1.16 7.68
C GLU A 25 22.67 -1.47 6.36
N ALA A 26 23.40 -1.82 5.30
CA ALA A 26 22.84 -2.19 4.01
C ALA A 26 21.85 -3.38 4.12
N LEU A 27 22.22 -4.44 4.84
CA LEU A 27 21.36 -5.60 5.06
C LEU A 27 20.06 -5.21 5.79
N SER A 28 20.17 -4.34 6.80
CA SER A 28 19.01 -3.87 7.55
C SER A 28 18.07 -3.00 6.69
N LEU A 29 18.62 -2.16 5.81
CA LEU A 29 17.84 -1.32 4.91
C LEU A 29 17.09 -2.17 3.88
N GLU A 30 17.72 -3.22 3.33
CA GLU A 30 17.08 -4.17 2.42
C GLU A 30 15.92 -4.91 3.08
N LEU A 31 16.11 -5.38 4.32
CA LEU A 31 15.06 -6.06 5.08
C LEU A 31 13.87 -5.14 5.34
N VAL A 32 14.14 -3.91 5.78
CA VAL A 32 13.09 -2.90 6.01
C VAL A 32 12.36 -2.58 4.72
N ARG A 33 13.08 -2.42 3.60
CA ARG A 33 12.47 -2.18 2.28
C ARG A 33 11.55 -3.32 1.85
N ALA A 34 11.98 -4.57 2.03
CA ALA A 34 11.17 -5.73 1.68
C ALA A 34 9.87 -5.76 2.51
N GLN A 35 9.97 -5.48 3.82
CA GLN A 35 8.81 -5.46 4.71
C GLN A 35 7.87 -4.30 4.42
N VAL A 36 8.38 -3.09 4.16
CA VAL A 36 7.56 -1.95 3.74
C VAL A 36 6.87 -2.26 2.43
N THR A 37 7.59 -2.76 1.43
CA THR A 37 6.99 -3.14 0.13
C THR A 37 5.88 -4.18 0.31
N GLN A 38 6.07 -5.17 1.18
CA GLN A 38 5.05 -6.16 1.50
C GLN A 38 3.82 -5.51 2.15
N SER A 39 4.01 -4.64 3.15
CA SER A 39 2.91 -3.92 3.81
C SER A 39 2.13 -3.03 2.83
N LEU A 40 2.83 -2.35 1.92
CA LEU A 40 2.19 -1.55 0.87
C LEU A 40 1.41 -2.44 -0.12
N GLY A 41 1.96 -3.60 -0.49
CA GLY A 41 1.26 -4.58 -1.32
C GLY A 41 -0.02 -5.11 -0.66
N LEU A 42 0.01 -5.35 0.65
CA LEU A 42 -1.18 -5.69 1.43
C LEU A 42 -2.21 -4.55 1.40
N ALA A 43 -1.79 -3.30 1.59
CA ALA A 43 -2.69 -2.16 1.52
C ALA A 43 -3.41 -2.02 0.16
N ILE A 44 -2.69 -2.23 -0.96
CA ILE A 44 -3.29 -2.25 -2.30
C ILE A 44 -4.29 -3.40 -2.43
N THR A 45 -3.93 -4.57 -1.90
CA THR A 45 -4.79 -5.77 -1.95
C THR A 45 -6.09 -5.52 -1.17
N ASP A 46 -6.00 -5.01 0.05
CA ASP A 46 -7.15 -4.67 0.89
C ASP A 46 -8.05 -3.64 0.20
N ALA A 47 -7.48 -2.58 -0.39
CA ALA A 47 -8.24 -1.58 -1.12
C ALA A 47 -8.92 -2.16 -2.38
N THR A 48 -8.25 -3.10 -3.06
CA THR A 48 -8.82 -3.81 -4.22
C THR A 48 -9.97 -4.70 -3.79
N ASP A 49 -9.83 -5.40 -2.67
CA ASP A 49 -10.87 -6.28 -2.14
C ASP A 49 -12.06 -5.48 -1.60
N TYR A 50 -11.83 -4.31 -1.00
CA TYR A 50 -12.89 -3.36 -0.68
C TYR A 50 -13.68 -2.94 -1.93
N MET A 51 -13.00 -2.57 -3.02
CA MET A 51 -13.66 -2.23 -4.30
C MET A 51 -14.47 -3.40 -4.84
N ARG A 52 -13.94 -4.63 -4.82
CA ARG A 52 -14.65 -5.83 -5.26
C ARG A 52 -15.89 -6.10 -4.41
N ASN A 53 -15.77 -6.03 -3.09
CA ASN A 53 -16.89 -6.24 -2.17
C ASN A 53 -17.99 -5.20 -2.40
N MET A 54 -17.61 -3.91 -2.49
CA MET A 54 -18.57 -2.85 -2.74
C MET A 54 -19.27 -3.00 -4.10
N SER A 55 -18.54 -3.42 -5.13
CA SER A 55 -19.10 -3.70 -6.46
C SER A 55 -20.11 -4.85 -6.43
N ALA A 56 -19.81 -5.93 -5.70
CA ALA A 56 -20.71 -7.06 -5.56
C ALA A 56 -22.00 -6.67 -4.82
N ILE A 57 -21.89 -5.97 -3.69
CA ILE A 57 -23.04 -5.48 -2.92
C ILE A 57 -23.88 -4.51 -3.76
N SER A 58 -23.23 -3.57 -4.45
CA SER A 58 -23.89 -2.57 -5.27
C SER A 58 -24.63 -3.21 -6.45
N SER A 59 -24.04 -4.23 -7.09
CA SER A 59 -24.70 -5.00 -8.16
C SER A 59 -25.92 -5.76 -7.65
N ALA A 60 -25.84 -6.38 -6.47
CA ALA A 60 -26.98 -7.06 -5.85
C ALA A 60 -28.11 -6.07 -5.51
N ALA A 61 -27.76 -4.93 -4.91
CA ALA A 61 -28.72 -3.86 -4.58
C ALA A 61 -29.37 -3.30 -5.86
N ALA A 62 -28.59 -3.09 -6.92
CA ALA A 62 -29.10 -2.65 -8.21
C ALA A 62 -30.05 -3.68 -8.83
N GLY A 63 -29.76 -4.98 -8.75
CA GLY A 63 -30.65 -6.03 -9.22
C GLY A 63 -32.02 -6.02 -8.52
N VAL A 64 -32.05 -5.82 -7.20
CA VAL A 64 -33.31 -5.67 -6.45
C VAL A 64 -34.03 -4.40 -6.86
N ALA A 65 -33.32 -3.27 -7.00
CA ALA A 65 -33.91 -2.01 -7.42
C ALA A 65 -34.52 -2.08 -8.83
N PHE A 66 -33.83 -2.73 -9.78
CA PHE A 66 -34.38 -2.95 -11.12
C PHE A 66 -35.65 -3.79 -11.10
N LYS A 67 -35.69 -4.84 -10.27
CA LYS A 67 -36.92 -5.63 -10.09
C LYS A 67 -38.08 -4.74 -9.63
N LYS A 68 -37.86 -3.87 -8.65
CA LYS A 68 -38.89 -2.94 -8.16
C LYS A 68 -39.33 -1.93 -9.22
N LEU A 69 -38.41 -1.41 -10.04
CA LEU A 69 -38.77 -0.51 -11.15
C LEU A 69 -39.54 -1.20 -12.28
N LEU A 70 -39.34 -2.50 -12.48
CA LEU A 70 -40.15 -3.27 -13.43
C LEU A 70 -41.57 -3.50 -12.90
N GLU A 71 -41.72 -3.66 -11.59
CA GLU A 71 -43.02 -3.82 -10.91
C GLU A 71 -43.78 -2.48 -10.81
N ASP A 72 -43.07 -1.40 -10.47
CA ASP A 72 -43.56 -0.03 -10.40
C ASP A 72 -42.48 0.95 -10.94
N PRO A 73 -42.61 1.41 -12.19
CA PRO A 73 -41.67 2.35 -12.80
C PRO A 73 -41.55 3.70 -12.07
N THR A 74 -42.47 4.02 -11.15
CA THR A 74 -42.48 5.27 -10.40
C THR A 74 -41.91 5.16 -8.99
N ASP A 75 -41.38 3.99 -8.59
CA ASP A 75 -40.74 3.79 -7.29
C ASP A 75 -39.45 4.62 -7.15
N ALA A 76 -39.58 5.80 -6.55
CA ALA A 76 -38.47 6.71 -6.28
C ALA A 76 -37.40 6.11 -5.35
N GLY A 77 -37.77 5.17 -4.47
CA GLY A 77 -36.83 4.48 -3.60
C GLY A 77 -35.90 3.55 -4.38
N ALA A 78 -36.42 2.86 -5.39
CA ALA A 78 -35.61 2.02 -6.27
C ALA A 78 -34.63 2.84 -7.12
N ALA A 79 -35.07 3.98 -7.67
CA ALA A 79 -34.17 4.90 -8.38
C ALA A 79 -33.06 5.49 -7.47
N ALA A 80 -33.39 5.80 -6.21
CA ALA A 80 -32.41 6.28 -5.24
C ALA A 80 -31.35 5.21 -4.90
N VAL A 81 -31.77 3.94 -4.73
CA VAL A 81 -30.84 2.82 -4.48
C VAL A 81 -29.86 2.63 -5.63
N LEU A 82 -30.31 2.74 -6.90
CA LEU A 82 -29.41 2.66 -8.06
C LEU A 82 -28.37 3.78 -8.06
N THR A 83 -28.79 5.00 -7.69
CA THR A 83 -27.87 6.13 -7.56
C THR A 83 -26.85 5.87 -6.45
N GLN A 84 -27.31 5.41 -5.28
CA GLN A 84 -26.43 5.13 -4.15
C GLN A 84 -25.45 3.98 -4.44
N ALA A 85 -25.89 2.93 -5.13
CA ALA A 85 -25.06 1.81 -5.56
C ALA A 85 -23.93 2.29 -6.50
N ASN A 86 -24.25 3.15 -7.48
CA ASN A 86 -23.24 3.73 -8.36
C ASN A 86 -22.25 4.61 -7.59
N THR A 87 -22.73 5.47 -6.69
CA THR A 87 -21.87 6.31 -5.84
C THR A 87 -20.97 5.46 -4.95
N ALA A 88 -21.47 4.35 -4.39
CA ALA A 88 -20.69 3.47 -3.54
C ALA A 88 -19.52 2.82 -4.31
N VAL A 89 -19.75 2.37 -5.55
CA VAL A 89 -18.68 1.86 -6.43
C VAL A 89 -17.67 2.95 -6.75
N GLN A 90 -18.12 4.15 -7.12
CA GLN A 90 -17.23 5.28 -7.42
C GLN A 90 -16.35 5.65 -6.22
N ASN A 91 -16.92 5.69 -5.02
CA ASN A 91 -16.18 5.95 -3.80
C ASN A 91 -15.14 4.86 -3.51
N ALA A 92 -15.47 3.60 -3.76
CA ALA A 92 -14.54 2.50 -3.58
C ALA A 92 -13.40 2.52 -4.61
N THR A 93 -13.69 2.88 -5.87
CA THR A 93 -12.67 3.13 -6.89
C THR A 93 -11.76 4.31 -6.50
N ALA A 94 -12.34 5.41 -6.02
CA ALA A 94 -11.58 6.57 -5.56
C ALA A 94 -10.67 6.20 -4.37
N ASN A 95 -11.16 5.39 -3.43
CA ASN A 95 -10.34 4.88 -2.32
C ASN A 95 -9.15 4.05 -2.82
N LEU A 96 -9.37 3.11 -3.75
CA LEU A 96 -8.28 2.34 -4.36
C LEU A 96 -7.25 3.24 -5.05
N THR A 97 -7.69 4.26 -5.80
CA THR A 97 -6.78 5.24 -6.42
C THR A 97 -5.99 6.02 -5.38
N GLN A 98 -6.64 6.46 -4.30
CA GLN A 98 -5.98 7.21 -3.23
C GLN A 98 -4.92 6.35 -2.52
N VAL A 99 -5.25 5.10 -2.19
CA VAL A 99 -4.30 4.14 -1.60
C VAL A 99 -3.15 3.87 -2.56
N GLY A 100 -3.43 3.63 -3.85
CA GLY A 100 -2.39 3.42 -4.86
C GLY A 100 -1.44 4.62 -5.00
N THR A 101 -1.97 5.84 -4.94
CA THR A 101 -1.17 7.08 -4.99
C THR A 101 -0.32 7.24 -3.74
N ALA A 102 -0.88 6.96 -2.55
CA ALA A 102 -0.13 7.01 -1.30
C ALA A 102 1.02 5.97 -1.29
N VAL A 103 0.76 4.75 -1.77
CA VAL A 103 1.78 3.71 -1.91
C VAL A 103 2.87 4.13 -2.88
N ALA A 104 2.53 4.68 -4.05
CA ALA A 104 3.51 5.18 -5.01
C ALA A 104 4.40 6.27 -4.38
N SER A 105 3.80 7.22 -3.65
CA SER A 105 4.53 8.27 -2.95
C SER A 105 5.52 7.71 -1.91
N VAL A 106 5.14 6.67 -1.15
CA VAL A 106 6.06 6.03 -0.19
C VAL A 106 7.22 5.33 -0.89
N LEU A 107 6.96 4.68 -2.03
CA LEU A 107 8.00 4.01 -2.82
C LEU A 107 8.96 5.01 -3.48
N GLU A 108 8.46 6.15 -3.96
CA GLU A 108 9.26 7.23 -4.56
C GLU A 108 10.09 7.99 -3.52
N ALA A 109 9.56 8.17 -2.31
CA ALA A 109 10.27 8.84 -1.22
C ALA A 109 11.32 7.94 -0.54
N TRP A 110 11.37 6.65 -0.89
CA TRP A 110 12.32 5.72 -0.27
C TRP A 110 13.75 6.01 -0.74
N PRO A 111 14.72 6.18 0.17
CA PRO A 111 16.10 6.39 -0.23
C PRO A 111 16.60 5.19 -1.02
N SER A 112 17.10 5.42 -2.24
CA SER A 112 17.79 4.38 -3.00
C SER A 112 19.01 3.95 -2.22
N ALA A 113 19.17 2.64 -2.01
CA ALA A 113 20.43 2.08 -1.54
C ALA A 113 21.49 2.37 -2.62
N GLU A 114 22.37 3.35 -2.35
CA GLU A 114 23.66 3.47 -3.02
C GLU A 114 24.67 2.51 -2.39
#